data_AF-A0AAV0YX22-F1
#
_entry.id   AF-A0AAV0YX22-F1
#
_cell.length_a   1.000
_cell.length_b   1.000
_cell.length_c   1.000
_cell.angle_alpha   90.00
_cell.angle_beta   90.00
_cell.angle_gamma   90.00
#
_symmetry.space_group_name_H-M   'P 1'
#
loop_
_entity.id
_entity.type
_entity.pdbx_description
1 polymer ?
#
loop_
_entity_poly.entity_id
_entity_poly.type
_entity_poly.pdbx_seq_one_letter_code
_entity_poly.pdbx_strand_id
1 'polypeptide(L)'
;MVLTAHFVNRNWELEKKNLSFIQCPPPHNGLNLAEKLISLLKEWGIEKKVFTITLDNASNNDVMVNILKKHLLAGLGLIAEETYFHVICGAHILKLIVHDGLKVIDGSLDKIRLCVKYVRGSEARKIKFVSCLEQLSNVTSNQVR
;
A
#
# COMPACT_ATOMS: atom_id res chain seq x y z
N MET A 1 11.09 -5.13 -0.87
CA MET A 1 11.26 -3.69 -0.63
C MET A 1 11.69 -3.00 -1.91
N VAL A 2 11.13 -1.84 -2.21
CA VAL A 2 11.55 -0.97 -3.31
C VAL A 2 12.06 0.34 -2.72
N LEU A 3 13.22 0.80 -3.15
CA LEU A 3 13.75 2.10 -2.77
C LEU A 3 13.65 3.04 -3.97
N THR A 4 12.94 4.15 -3.78
CA THR A 4 12.81 5.21 -4.77
C THR A 4 13.36 6.49 -4.17
N ALA A 5 14.30 7.12 -4.87
CA ALA A 5 14.80 8.43 -4.50
C ALA A 5 14.03 9.52 -5.24
N HIS A 6 13.67 10.56 -4.49
CA HIS A 6 13.11 11.80 -4.99
C HIS A 6 14.04 12.94 -4.59
N PHE A 7 14.44 13.77 -5.55
CA PHE A 7 15.35 14.89 -5.30
C PHE A 7 15.16 15.98 -6.35
N VAL A 8 15.62 17.20 -6.04
CA VAL A 8 15.65 18.32 -6.98
C VAL A 8 17.03 18.37 -7.63
N ASN A 9 17.09 18.37 -8.96
CA ASN A 9 18.34 18.43 -9.71
C ASN A 9 18.89 19.88 -9.79
N ARG A 10 20.04 20.07 -10.44
CA ARG A 10 20.67 21.41 -10.58
C ARG A 10 19.85 22.40 -11.42
N ASN A 11 18.93 21.89 -12.23
CA ASN A 11 18.03 22.69 -13.06
C ASN A 11 16.71 23.02 -12.33
N TRP A 12 16.60 22.72 -11.03
CA TRP A 12 15.39 22.89 -10.22
C TRP A 12 14.22 21.99 -10.63
N GLU A 13 14.51 20.86 -11.26
CA GLU A 13 13.49 19.89 -11.68
C GLU A 13 13.41 18.75 -10.67
N LEU A 14 12.18 18.28 -10.43
CA LEU A 14 11.92 17.13 -9.56
C LEU A 14 12.25 15.84 -10.31
N GLU A 15 13.22 15.09 -9.78
CA GLU A 15 13.61 13.78 -10.28
C GLU A 15 13.00 12.66 -9.44
N LYS A 16 12.69 11.55 -10.10
CA LYS A 16 12.29 10.29 -9.49
C LYS A 16 13.15 9.17 -10.07
N LYS A 17 13.88 8.46 -9.22
CA LYS A 17 14.70 7.30 -9.64
C LYS A 17 14.40 6.10 -8.75
N ASN A 18 14.06 4.97 -9.36
CA ASN A 18 14.00 3.69 -8.65
C ASN A 18 15.43 3.18 -8.49
N LEU A 19 15.91 3.14 -7.25
CA LEU A 19 17.29 2.77 -6.93
C LEU A 19 17.46 1.26 -6.79
N SER A 20 16.45 0.55 -6.30
CA SER A 20 16.56 -0.89 -6.10
C SER A 20 15.21 -1.59 -5.98
N PHE A 21 15.16 -2.83 -6.47
CA PHE A 21 14.10 -3.80 -6.20
C PHE A 21 14.72 -4.98 -5.49
N ILE A 22 14.36 -5.19 -4.22
CA ILE A 22 14.98 -6.23 -3.40
C ILE A 22 13.92 -7.10 -2.76
N GLN A 23 14.12 -8.40 -2.83
CA GLN A 23 13.38 -9.35 -2.03
C GLN A 23 13.87 -9.28 -0.59
N CYS A 24 12.98 -8.94 0.34
CA CYS A 24 13.23 -9.06 1.77
C CYS A 24 12.50 -10.33 2.22
N PRO A 25 13.18 -11.44 2.53
CA PRO A 25 12.51 -12.60 3.10
C PRO A 25 11.99 -12.28 4.52
N PRO A 26 10.95 -12.98 5.01
CA PRO A 26 10.54 -12.89 6.40
C PRO A 26 11.69 -13.24 7.36
N PRO A 27 11.72 -12.63 8.57
CA PRO A 27 10.72 -11.74 9.14
C PRO A 27 10.89 -10.28 8.70
N HIS A 28 9.76 -9.63 8.36
CA HIS A 28 9.70 -8.20 7.97
C HIS A 28 9.66 -7.27 9.20
N ASN A 29 10.54 -7.48 10.17
CA ASN A 29 10.61 -6.62 11.35
C ASN A 29 11.38 -5.32 11.03
N GLY A 30 11.22 -4.30 11.89
CA GLY A 30 11.83 -2.99 11.65
C GLY A 30 13.37 -3.01 11.63
N LEU A 31 14.00 -3.93 12.35
CA LEU A 31 15.46 -4.08 12.38
C LEU A 31 16.00 -4.54 11.02
N ASN A 32 15.47 -5.65 10.48
CA ASN A 32 15.90 -6.22 9.20
C ASN A 32 15.69 -5.24 8.04
N LEU A 33 14.57 -4.51 8.08
CA LEU A 33 14.28 -3.48 7.07
C LEU A 33 15.25 -2.30 7.19
N ALA A 34 15.59 -1.87 8.42
CA ALA A 34 16.56 -0.80 8.65
C ALA A 34 17.95 -1.16 8.15
N GLU A 35 18.46 -2.34 8.52
CA GLU A 35 19.76 -2.83 8.08
C GLU A 35 19.85 -2.88 6.56
N LYS A 36 18.79 -3.37 5.91
CA LYS A 36 18.77 -3.47 4.46
C LYS A 36 18.74 -2.11 3.79
N LEU A 37 17.97 -1.17 4.33
CA LEU A 37 17.93 0.20 3.80
C LEU A 37 19.27 0.91 4.01
N ILE A 38 19.90 0.76 5.17
CA ILE A 38 21.24 1.31 5.45
C ILE A 38 22.26 0.77 4.45
N SER A 39 22.26 -0.54 4.16
CA SER A 39 23.16 -1.11 3.15
C SER A 39 22.94 -0.46 1.77
N LEU A 40 21.69 -0.24 1.39
CA LEU A 40 21.38 0.39 0.11
C LEU A 40 21.84 1.84 0.03
N LEU A 41 21.61 2.61 1.09
CA LEU A 41 22.07 4.00 1.14
C LEU A 41 23.60 4.07 1.04
N LYS A 42 24.32 3.12 1.67
CA LYS A 42 25.78 2.94 1.56
C LYS A 42 26.21 2.61 0.15
N GLU A 43 25.60 1.59 -0.46
CA GLU A 43 25.89 1.12 -1.81
C GLU A 43 25.74 2.24 -2.84
N TRP A 44 24.72 3.09 -2.69
CA TRP A 44 24.50 4.27 -3.53
C TRP A 44 25.34 5.50 -3.16
N GLY A 45 26.02 5.50 -2.01
CA GLY A 45 26.79 6.65 -1.51
C GLY A 45 25.94 7.87 -1.17
N ILE A 46 24.68 7.67 -0.79
CA ILE A 46 23.70 8.73 -0.53
C ILE A 46 23.29 8.86 0.94
N GLU A 47 23.87 8.07 1.85
CA GLU A 47 23.56 8.13 3.28
C GLU A 47 23.54 9.55 3.83
N LYS A 48 24.52 10.36 3.40
CA LYS A 48 24.71 11.74 3.85
C LYS A 48 23.78 12.76 3.18
N LYS A 49 22.89 12.30 2.30
CA LYS A 49 22.00 13.14 1.46
C LYS A 49 20.52 12.86 1.72
N VAL A 50 20.21 12.02 2.71
CA VAL A 50 18.83 11.68 3.06
C VAL A 50 18.25 12.77 3.97
N PHE A 51 17.22 13.47 3.50
CA PHE A 51 16.49 14.48 4.26
C PHE A 51 15.21 13.92 4.91
N THR A 52 14.43 13.17 4.13
CA THR A 52 13.14 12.61 4.55
C THR A 52 12.97 11.21 3.96
N ILE A 53 12.24 10.36 4.69
CA ILE A 53 11.76 9.07 4.21
C ILE A 53 10.23 9.04 4.26
N THR A 54 9.62 8.49 3.21
CA THR A 54 8.17 8.28 3.14
C THR A 54 7.86 6.78 3.17
N LEU A 55 7.02 6.36 4.11
CA LEU A 55 6.71 4.95 4.36
C LEU A 55 5.20 4.77 4.57
N ASP A 56 4.69 3.55 4.39
CA ASP A 56 3.32 3.24 4.76
C ASP A 56 3.12 3.24 6.29
N ASN A 57 1.87 3.34 6.73
CA ASN A 57 1.53 3.47 8.15
C ASN A 57 1.54 2.10 8.86
N ALA A 58 2.70 1.47 8.94
CA ALA A 58 2.90 0.17 9.58
C ALA A 58 3.84 0.29 10.78
N SER A 59 3.50 -0.35 11.89
CA SER A 59 4.26 -0.26 13.16
C SER A 59 5.74 -0.67 13.04
N ASN A 60 6.06 -1.57 12.10
CA ASN A 60 7.44 -1.99 11.86
C ASN A 60 8.30 -0.85 11.30
N ASN A 61 7.68 0.10 10.59
CA ASN A 61 8.37 1.26 10.04
C ASN A 61 8.79 2.25 11.13
N ASP A 62 8.05 2.33 12.25
CA ASP A 62 8.43 3.20 13.37
C ASP A 62 9.77 2.76 13.99
N VAL A 63 9.92 1.45 14.20
CA VAL A 63 11.18 0.85 14.67
C VAL A 63 12.30 1.10 13.66
N MET A 64 12.03 0.89 12.38
CA MET A 64 13.00 1.11 11.31
C MET A 64 13.48 2.57 11.26
N VAL A 65 12.55 3.53 11.29
CA VAL A 65 12.82 4.97 11.28
C VAL A 65 13.68 5.36 12.47
N ASN A 66 13.39 4.85 13.66
CA ASN A 66 14.18 5.13 14.86
C ASN A 66 15.62 4.63 14.73
N ILE A 67 15.84 3.46 14.11
CA ILE A 67 17.19 2.95 13.83
C ILE A 67 17.90 3.81 12.79
N LEU A 68 17.22 4.17 11.70
CA LEU A 68 17.76 5.03 10.64
C LEU A 68 18.16 6.40 11.17
N LYS A 69 17.30 7.03 11.98
CA LYS A 69 17.59 8.30 12.63
C LYS A 69 18.91 8.20 13.39
N LYS A 70 19.05 7.24 14.30
CA LYS A 70 20.29 7.03 15.07
C LYS A 70 21.50 6.80 14.17
N HIS A 71 21.34 6.06 13.07
CA HIS A 71 22.44 5.78 12.14
C HIS A 71 22.89 7.02 11.35
N LEU A 72 21.94 7.81 10.85
CA LEU A 72 22.20 8.96 9.99
C LEU A 72 22.61 10.20 10.81
N LEU A 73 22.04 10.38 12.01
CA LEU A 73 22.35 11.47 12.96
C LEU A 73 23.76 11.39 13.53
N ALA A 74 24.30 10.18 13.68
CA ALA A 74 25.69 10.00 14.11
C ALA A 74 26.70 10.57 13.09
N GLY A 75 26.27 10.89 11.87
CA GLY A 75 27.13 11.37 10.78
C GLY A 75 26.83 12.76 10.24
N LEU A 76 25.59 13.24 10.29
CA LEU A 76 25.18 14.59 9.88
C LEU A 76 23.97 15.03 10.71
N GLY A 77 24.02 16.23 11.28
CA GLY A 77 22.84 16.85 11.90
C GLY A 77 21.70 16.90 10.88
N LEU A 78 20.59 16.20 11.18
CA LEU A 78 19.39 16.29 10.36
C LEU A 78 18.89 17.75 10.39
N ILE A 79 18.58 18.29 9.22
CA ILE A 79 18.03 19.64 9.09
C ILE A 79 16.65 19.67 9.78
N ALA A 80 16.36 20.74 10.53
CA ALA A 80 15.12 20.94 11.27
C ALA A 80 14.83 19.91 12.39
N GLU A 81 15.85 19.56 13.18
CA GLU A 81 15.72 18.78 14.43
C GLU A 81 14.93 17.48 14.26
N GLU A 82 15.10 16.81 13.11
CA GLU A 82 14.44 15.53 12.78
C GLU A 82 12.91 15.57 12.61
N THR A 83 12.28 16.73 12.78
CA THR A 83 10.82 16.89 12.81
C THR A 83 10.17 16.37 11.52
N TYR A 84 10.86 16.54 10.39
CA TYR A 84 10.36 16.18 9.05
C TYR A 84 11.03 14.94 8.46
N PHE A 85 11.74 14.15 9.26
CA PHE A 85 12.44 12.97 8.75
C PHE A 85 11.49 11.86 8.32
N HIS A 86 10.42 11.61 9.07
CA HIS A 86 9.45 10.56 8.76
C HIS A 86 8.14 11.17 8.27
N VAL A 87 7.76 10.83 7.03
CA VAL A 87 6.47 11.20 6.44
C VAL A 87 5.66 9.94 6.20
N ILE A 88 4.42 9.92 6.67
CA ILE A 88 3.51 8.81 6.42
C ILE A 88 2.92 8.95 5.01
N CYS A 89 2.78 7.83 4.30
CA CYS A 89 2.23 7.79 2.96
C CYS A 89 0.76 8.21 2.95
N GLY A 90 0.47 9.38 2.36
CA GLY A 90 -0.89 9.91 2.24
C GLY A 90 -1.84 8.98 1.48
N ALA A 91 -1.36 8.27 0.45
CA ALA A 91 -2.17 7.27 -0.26
C ALA A 91 -2.58 6.10 0.64
N HIS A 92 -1.71 5.70 1.58
CA HIS A 92 -2.04 4.67 2.56
C HIS A 92 -3.10 5.18 3.55
N ILE A 93 -2.99 6.43 4.02
CA ILE A 93 -4.01 7.04 4.88
C ILE A 93 -5.37 7.10 4.17
N LEU A 94 -5.39 7.55 2.91
CA LEU A 94 -6.61 7.54 2.09
C LEU A 94 -7.21 6.14 1.95
N LYS A 95 -6.37 5.12 1.75
CA LYS A 95 -6.82 3.72 1.73
C LYS A 95 -7.49 3.33 3.05
N LEU A 96 -6.93 3.73 4.20
CA LEU A 96 -7.53 3.44 5.51
C LEU A 96 -8.90 4.12 5.68
N ILE A 97 -9.01 5.40 5.29
CA ILE A 97 -10.27 6.15 5.35
C ILE A 97 -11.34 5.49 4.47
N VAL A 98 -11.00 5.18 3.21
CA VAL A 98 -11.93 4.53 2.29
C VAL A 98 -12.35 3.16 2.81
N HIS A 99 -11.39 2.36 3.30
CA HIS A 99 -11.70 1.04 3.86
C HIS A 99 -12.63 1.15 5.07
N ASP A 100 -12.42 2.11 5.96
CA ASP A 100 -13.31 2.32 7.11
C ASP A 100 -14.72 2.71 6.67
N GLY A 101 -14.84 3.63 5.70
CA GLY A 101 -16.13 4.01 5.12
C GLY A 101 -16.86 2.85 4.43
N LEU A 102 -16.13 1.91 3.81
CA LEU A 102 -16.72 0.74 3.16
C LEU A 102 -17.25 -0.31 4.15
N LYS A 103 -16.83 -0.29 5.43
CA LYS A 103 -17.33 -1.23 6.44
C LYS A 103 -18.85 -1.21 6.58
N VAL A 104 -19.48 -0.07 6.31
CA VAL A 104 -20.95 0.08 6.37
C VAL A 104 -21.68 -0.82 5.37
N ILE A 105 -21.02 -1.23 4.28
CA ILE A 105 -21.59 -2.11 3.25
C ILE A 105 -21.01 -3.53 3.25
N ASP A 106 -20.08 -3.85 4.16
CA ASP A 106 -19.40 -5.16 4.19
C ASP A 106 -20.40 -6.32 4.29
N GLY A 107 -21.43 -6.21 5.13
CA GLY A 107 -22.46 -7.24 5.25
C GLY A 107 -23.25 -7.48 3.95
N SER A 108 -23.48 -6.44 3.15
CA SER A 108 -24.11 -6.57 1.83
C SER A 108 -23.16 -7.17 0.81
N LEU A 109 -21.89 -6.75 0.82
CA LEU A 109 -20.85 -7.30 -0.04
C LEU A 109 -20.64 -8.79 0.22
N ASP A 110 -20.65 -9.23 1.48
CA ASP A 110 -20.49 -10.64 1.85
C ASP A 110 -21.66 -11.50 1.35
N LYS A 111 -22.90 -11.02 1.48
CA LYS A 111 -24.07 -11.70 0.90
C LYS A 111 -23.94 -11.83 -0.62
N ILE A 112 -23.58 -10.75 -1.31
CA ILE A 112 -23.37 -10.77 -2.77
C ILE A 112 -22.26 -11.75 -3.15
N ARG A 113 -21.11 -11.73 -2.45
CA ARG A 113 -20.01 -12.66 -2.67
C ARG A 113 -20.43 -14.12 -2.45
N LEU A 114 -21.21 -14.40 -1.41
CA LEU A 114 -21.76 -15.74 -1.15
C LEU A 114 -22.72 -16.19 -2.25
N CYS A 115 -23.61 -15.31 -2.73
CA CYS A 115 -24.48 -15.61 -3.86
C CYS A 115 -23.68 -15.93 -5.13
N VAL A 116 -22.71 -15.08 -5.48
CA VAL A 116 -21.84 -15.29 -6.66
C VAL A 116 -21.05 -16.59 -6.53
N LYS A 117 -20.50 -16.87 -5.34
CA LYS A 117 -19.79 -18.13 -5.05
C LYS A 117 -20.70 -19.34 -5.19
N TYR A 118 -21.94 -19.26 -4.70
CA TYR A 118 -22.93 -20.33 -4.81
C TYR A 118 -23.26 -20.63 -6.28
N VAL A 119 -23.59 -19.60 -7.06
CA VAL A 119 -23.95 -19.71 -8.49
C VAL A 119 -22.78 -20.30 -9.28
N ARG A 120 -21.56 -19.79 -9.05
CA ARG A 120 -20.36 -20.25 -9.76
C ARG A 120 -19.84 -21.62 -9.30
N GLY A 121 -20.33 -22.15 -8.19
CA GLY A 121 -19.83 -23.39 -7.59
C GLY A 121 -20.08 -24.67 -8.39
N SER A 122 -20.98 -24.66 -9.39
CA SER A 122 -21.19 -25.80 -10.30
C SER A 122 -21.89 -25.35 -11.57
N GLU A 123 -21.69 -26.09 -12.67
CA GLU A 123 -22.33 -25.75 -13.94
C GLU A 123 -23.87 -25.87 -13.89
N ALA A 124 -24.40 -26.88 -13.20
CA ALA A 124 -25.84 -27.03 -12.99
C ALA A 124 -26.46 -25.81 -12.27
N ARG A 125 -25.79 -25.23 -11.27
CA ARG A 125 -26.26 -24.02 -10.58
C ARG A 125 -26.23 -22.79 -11.48
N LYS A 126 -25.22 -22.66 -12.35
CA LYS A 126 -25.17 -21.56 -13.33
C LYS A 126 -26.32 -21.66 -14.33
N ILE A 127 -26.54 -22.84 -14.91
CA ILE A 127 -27.65 -23.09 -15.86
C ILE A 127 -28.99 -22.76 -15.20
N LYS A 128 -29.21 -23.25 -13.97
CA LYS A 128 -30.43 -22.95 -13.21
C LYS A 128 -30.60 -21.46 -12.94
N PHE A 129 -29.52 -20.75 -12.59
CA PHE A 129 -29.56 -19.30 -12.36
C PHE A 129 -29.92 -18.52 -13.63
N VAL A 130 -29.34 -18.87 -14.78
CA VAL A 130 -29.69 -18.26 -16.09
C VAL A 130 -31.16 -18.50 -16.44
N SER A 131 -31.66 -19.73 -16.28
CA SER A 131 -33.08 -20.04 -16.51
C SER A 131 -34.01 -19.21 -15.61
N CYS A 132 -33.66 -18.99 -14.35
CA CYS A 132 -34.43 -18.10 -13.46
C CYS A 132 -34.40 -16.63 -13.94
N LEU A 133 -33.28 -16.14 -14.48
CA LEU A 133 -33.20 -14.79 -15.02
C LEU A 133 -34.12 -14.61 -16.24
N GLU A 134 -34.16 -15.59 -17.14
CA GLU A 134 -35.04 -15.58 -18.31
C GLU A 134 -36.52 -15.51 -17.91
N GLN A 135 -36.91 -16.24 -16.85
CA GLN A 135 -38.26 -16.18 -16.30
C GLN A 135 -38.58 -14.80 -15.71
N LEU A 136 -37.63 -14.17 -14.99
CA LEU A 136 -37.82 -12.85 -14.41
C LEU A 136 -37.96 -11.74 -15.47
N SER A 137 -37.18 -11.78 -16.55
CA SER A 137 -37.31 -10.83 -17.67
C SER A 137 -38.67 -10.91 -18.35
N ASN A 138 -39.28 -12.09 -18.39
CA ASN A 138 -40.62 -12.28 -18.94
C ASN A 138 -41.73 -11.77 -18.01
N VAL A 139 -41.47 -11.60 -16.71
CA VAL A 139 -42.44 -11.08 -15.74
C VAL A 139 -42.45 -9.54 -15.71
N THR A 140 -41.28 -8.89 -15.78
CA THR A 140 -41.18 -7.42 -15.77
C THR A 140 -41.64 -6.78 -17.08
N SER A 141 -41.51 -7.49 -18.20
CA SER A 141 -42.03 -7.05 -19.52
C SER A 141 -43.56 -7.04 -19.60
N ASN A 142 -44.25 -7.75 -18.70
CA ASN A 142 -45.70 -7.91 -18.69
C ASN A 142 -46.43 -7.03 -17.65
N GLN A 143 -45.72 -6.14 -16.93
CA GLN A 143 -46.32 -5.19 -15.98
C GLN A 143 -46.30 -3.72 -16.45
N VAL A 144 -45.90 -3.45 -17.69
CA VAL A 144 -46.09 -2.14 -18.34
C VAL A 144 -47.07 -2.30 -19.50
N ARG A 145 -48.36 -2.39 -19.16
CA ARG A 145 -49.47 -2.18 -20.10
C ARG A 145 -50.69 -1.68 -19.35
#